data_AF-A0A5J4W1Y5-F1
#
_entry.id   AF-A0A5J4W1Y5-F1
#
_cell.length_a   1.000
_cell.length_b   1.000
_cell.length_c   1.000
_cell.angle_alpha   90.00
_cell.angle_beta   90.00
_cell.angle_gamma   90.00
#
_symmetry.space_group_name_H-M   'P 1'
#
loop_
_entity.id
_entity.type
_entity.pdbx_description
1 polymer ?
#
loop_
_entity_poly.entity_id
_entity_poly.type
_entity_poly.pdbx_seq_one_letter_code
_entity_poly.pdbx_strand_id
1 'polypeptide(L)'
;MKTTTSQPTIKTGLVEEEYGILSVTNLNVEDIIIQDRSVIKVDEGTNLGIKGGVIEGYLGSNNGQLTVSSTFIDCKVSNTDGLGGSIYIKISDDLLYMFDLNGTSYSGCDAKFGKSLFIEAYNLRTAVPLHTEYSLTKTKIGAGNDEYEKVNLDNLIGYDGADTLTISLYYVYSDIDSQIYHVFNQDSTPNGNDNQFCGHLQWPCLIIDYVITLTGEQTLKKIGIVDGFKLNESVGLTKTGNQYLKVANVIQKFHHTKKDLLELVEQ
;
A
#
# COMPACT_ATOMS: atom_id res chain seq x y z
N MET A 1 43.82 -40.53 -17.53
CA MET A 1 42.83 -40.75 -16.45
C MET A 1 42.44 -39.39 -15.90
N LYS A 2 41.16 -38.99 -16.04
CA LYS A 2 40.63 -37.72 -15.52
C LYS A 2 40.04 -38.01 -14.15
N THR A 3 40.70 -37.57 -13.08
CA THR A 3 40.23 -37.75 -11.70
C THR A 3 39.11 -36.75 -11.42
N THR A 4 37.87 -37.23 -11.40
CA THR A 4 36.73 -36.48 -10.87
C THR A 4 36.78 -36.56 -9.34
N THR A 5 37.28 -35.52 -8.69
CA THR A 5 37.13 -35.32 -7.25
C THR A 5 35.68 -34.94 -6.96
N SER A 6 34.88 -35.93 -6.59
CA SER A 6 33.58 -35.69 -5.96
C SER A 6 33.82 -35.01 -4.62
N GLN A 7 33.39 -33.76 -4.50
CA GLN A 7 33.35 -33.09 -3.19
C GLN A 7 32.21 -33.68 -2.37
N PRO A 8 32.43 -34.03 -1.09
CA PRO A 8 31.37 -34.51 -0.23
C PRO A 8 30.33 -33.40 -0.04
N THR A 9 29.07 -33.71 -0.32
CA THR A 9 27.91 -32.83 -0.11
C THR A 9 27.16 -33.31 1.13
N ILE A 10 26.96 -32.45 2.12
CA ILE A 10 26.05 -32.73 3.23
C ILE A 10 24.64 -32.52 2.70
N LYS A 11 23.88 -33.60 2.48
CA LYS A 11 22.50 -33.51 1.99
C LYS A 11 21.47 -33.25 3.09
N THR A 12 21.73 -33.72 4.31
CA THR A 12 20.93 -33.49 5.53
C THR A 12 21.80 -33.84 6.76
N GLY A 13 21.77 -33.05 7.84
CA GLY A 13 22.44 -33.39 9.10
C GLY A 13 22.22 -32.35 10.21
N LEU A 14 22.06 -32.80 11.44
CA LEU A 14 22.09 -31.98 12.66
C LEU A 14 23.53 -31.96 13.17
N VAL A 15 24.08 -30.77 13.40
CA VAL A 15 25.38 -30.62 14.09
C VAL A 15 25.08 -30.15 15.51
N GLU A 16 25.26 -31.05 16.47
CA GLU A 16 25.14 -30.77 17.90
C GLU A 16 26.56 -30.73 18.47
N GLU A 17 27.05 -29.53 18.81
CA GLU A 17 28.32 -29.39 19.53
C GLU A 17 28.06 -29.30 21.03
N GLU A 18 28.48 -30.34 21.77
CA GLU A 18 28.42 -30.36 23.23
C GLU A 18 29.54 -29.49 23.86
N TYR A 19 30.73 -29.46 23.23
CA TYR A 19 31.87 -28.61 23.57
C TYR A 19 32.75 -28.38 22.33
N GLY A 20 33.16 -27.14 22.03
CA GLY A 20 34.03 -26.85 20.88
C GLY A 20 33.80 -25.49 20.23
N ILE A 21 34.43 -25.28 19.06
CA ILE A 21 34.09 -24.21 18.12
C ILE A 21 33.84 -24.86 16.76
N LEU A 22 32.58 -24.95 16.35
CA LEU A 22 32.20 -25.28 14.99
C LEU A 22 32.53 -24.10 14.05
N SER A 23 33.50 -24.30 13.15
CA SER A 23 33.82 -23.36 12.08
C SER A 23 33.31 -23.88 10.74
N VAL A 24 32.27 -23.25 10.20
CA VAL A 24 31.76 -23.52 8.85
C VAL A 24 32.26 -22.42 7.92
N THR A 25 32.98 -22.80 6.87
CA THR A 25 33.47 -21.88 5.83
C THR A 25 32.86 -22.23 4.48
N ASN A 26 32.64 -21.22 3.63
CA ASN A 26 32.03 -21.37 2.30
C ASN A 26 30.63 -22.00 2.30
N LEU A 27 29.81 -21.73 3.33
CA LEU A 27 28.42 -22.14 3.36
C LEU A 27 27.61 -21.28 2.38
N ASN A 28 27.08 -21.91 1.33
CA ASN A 28 26.05 -21.32 0.48
C ASN A 28 24.69 -21.84 0.95
N VAL A 29 23.84 -20.96 1.49
CA VAL A 29 22.51 -21.32 1.97
C VAL A 29 21.49 -20.89 0.93
N GLU A 30 20.78 -21.86 0.35
CA GLU A 30 19.68 -21.57 -0.59
C GLU A 30 18.41 -21.22 0.19
N ASP A 31 18.02 -22.07 1.14
CA ASP A 31 16.86 -21.86 2.01
C ASP A 31 17.19 -22.14 3.48
N ILE A 32 16.51 -21.45 4.39
CA ILE A 32 16.50 -21.74 5.83
C ILE A 32 15.07 -22.12 6.22
N ILE A 33 14.86 -23.36 6.66
CA ILE A 33 13.56 -23.86 7.11
C ILE A 33 13.61 -24.09 8.63
N ILE A 34 12.84 -23.33 9.39
CA ILE A 34 12.73 -23.45 10.85
C ILE A 34 11.39 -24.10 11.18
N GLN A 35 11.40 -25.33 11.71
CA GLN A 35 10.17 -26.12 11.89
C GLN A 35 9.56 -26.03 13.30
N ASP A 36 10.35 -25.78 14.34
CA ASP A 36 9.87 -25.92 15.74
C ASP A 36 10.11 -24.69 16.64
N ARG A 37 11.34 -24.21 16.78
CA ARG A 37 11.68 -23.14 17.76
C ARG A 37 12.32 -21.94 17.09
N SER A 38 12.03 -20.75 17.60
CA SER A 38 12.67 -19.51 17.17
C SER A 38 14.18 -19.63 17.30
N VAL A 39 14.89 -19.47 16.18
CA VAL A 39 16.36 -19.39 16.16
C VAL A 39 16.82 -18.04 16.74
N ILE A 40 15.94 -17.04 16.73
CA ILE A 40 16.19 -15.69 17.22
C ILE A 40 15.26 -15.43 18.40
N LYS A 41 15.82 -15.37 19.61
CA LYS A 41 15.14 -14.85 20.79
C LYS A 41 15.45 -13.36 20.89
N VAL A 42 14.42 -12.53 20.80
CA VAL A 42 14.51 -11.09 21.10
C VAL A 42 13.80 -10.87 22.42
N ASP A 43 14.52 -10.38 23.43
CA ASP A 43 13.94 -10.14 24.76
C ASP A 43 13.10 -8.84 24.75
N GLU A 44 12.07 -8.80 25.59
CA GLU A 44 11.18 -7.64 25.77
C GLU A 44 12.00 -6.37 26.07
N GLY A 45 11.72 -5.29 25.33
CA GLY A 45 12.43 -4.01 25.47
C GLY A 45 13.71 -3.87 24.64
N THR A 46 14.08 -4.88 23.85
CA THR A 46 15.20 -4.75 22.89
C THR A 46 14.79 -3.80 21.75
N ASN A 47 15.25 -2.55 21.83
CA ASN A 47 14.95 -1.51 20.86
C ASN A 47 15.96 -1.58 19.69
N LEU A 48 15.65 -2.37 18.66
CA LEU A 48 16.52 -2.58 17.50
C LEU A 48 16.49 -1.42 16.48
N GLY A 49 15.88 -0.28 16.80
CA GLY A 49 15.71 0.82 15.83
C GLY A 49 14.83 0.43 14.64
N ILE A 50 13.92 -0.51 14.85
CA ILE A 50 13.08 -1.13 13.82
C ILE A 50 11.91 -0.23 13.42
N LYS A 51 11.61 -0.21 12.13
CA LYS A 51 10.44 0.47 11.56
C LYS A 51 9.18 -0.38 11.66
N GLY A 52 9.32 -1.69 11.76
CA GLY A 52 8.24 -2.65 12.06
C GLY A 52 8.28 -3.11 13.51
N GLY A 53 7.15 -3.46 14.14
CA GLY A 53 7.15 -3.96 15.51
C GLY A 53 7.59 -5.43 15.66
N VAL A 54 7.31 -6.29 14.67
CA VAL A 54 7.69 -7.71 14.70
C VAL A 54 8.51 -8.11 13.48
N ILE A 55 8.07 -7.73 12.28
CA ILE A 55 8.76 -8.04 11.02
C ILE A 55 9.15 -6.75 10.32
N GLU A 56 10.40 -6.69 9.89
CA GLU A 56 10.92 -5.64 9.02
C GLU A 56 11.63 -6.31 7.83
N GLY A 57 11.09 -6.08 6.63
CA GLY A 57 11.58 -6.67 5.40
C GLY A 57 12.06 -5.63 4.40
N TYR A 58 13.26 -5.84 3.84
CA TYR A 58 13.79 -5.06 2.73
C TYR A 58 13.88 -5.98 1.50
N LEU A 59 13.05 -5.71 0.50
CA LEU A 59 12.83 -6.56 -0.66
C LEU A 59 13.28 -5.82 -1.93
N GLY A 60 14.03 -6.51 -2.78
CA GLY A 60 14.49 -6.01 -4.08
C GLY A 60 14.76 -7.16 -5.04
N SER A 61 15.15 -6.85 -6.27
CA SER A 61 15.33 -7.80 -7.38
C SER A 61 16.25 -8.99 -7.12
N ASN A 62 17.16 -8.87 -6.15
CA ASN A 62 18.10 -9.95 -5.78
C ASN A 62 17.73 -10.65 -4.46
N ASN A 63 16.56 -10.36 -3.88
CA ASN A 63 16.12 -10.91 -2.61
C ASN A 63 15.10 -12.03 -2.81
N GLY A 64 14.99 -12.92 -1.82
CA GLY A 64 13.92 -13.91 -1.76
C GLY A 64 12.54 -13.28 -1.50
N GLN A 65 11.50 -14.10 -1.57
CA GLN A 65 10.12 -13.69 -1.26
C GLN A 65 9.87 -13.70 0.26
N LEU A 66 9.14 -12.69 0.77
CA LEU A 66 8.63 -12.69 2.14
C LEU A 66 7.22 -13.27 2.20
N THR A 67 7.06 -14.46 2.78
CA THR A 67 5.73 -15.03 3.04
C THR A 67 5.45 -15.05 4.54
N VAL A 68 4.32 -14.50 4.95
CA VAL A 68 3.88 -14.46 6.35
C VAL A 68 2.43 -14.90 6.44
N SER A 69 2.16 -15.85 7.33
CA SER A 69 0.80 -16.31 7.64
C SER A 69 0.69 -16.49 9.14
N SER A 70 0.28 -15.43 9.85
CA SER A 70 0.27 -15.41 11.32
C SER A 70 -0.73 -14.40 11.89
N THR A 71 -1.03 -14.51 13.17
CA THR A 71 -1.82 -13.53 13.91
C THR A 71 -0.89 -12.63 14.73
N PHE A 72 -0.94 -11.33 14.46
CA PHE A 72 -0.23 -10.30 15.22
C PHE A 72 -1.18 -9.64 16.21
N ILE A 73 -0.83 -9.69 17.50
CA ILE A 73 -1.64 -9.15 18.60
C ILE A 73 -0.78 -8.19 19.41
N ASP A 74 -1.30 -7.00 19.70
CA ASP A 74 -0.69 -5.99 20.56
C ASP A 74 0.76 -5.62 20.19
N CYS A 75 1.09 -5.66 18.90
CA CYS A 75 2.42 -5.30 18.38
C CYS A 75 2.56 -3.79 18.35
N LYS A 76 3.47 -3.25 19.16
CA LYS A 76 3.64 -1.80 19.32
C LYS A 76 5.07 -1.40 19.02
N VAL A 77 5.22 -0.38 18.18
CA VAL A 77 6.50 0.28 17.91
C VAL A 77 6.42 1.74 18.36
N SER A 78 7.56 2.41 18.46
CA SER A 78 7.62 3.84 18.80
C SER A 78 6.72 4.69 17.88
N ASN A 79 5.87 5.52 18.47
CA ASN A 79 5.02 6.47 17.73
C ASN A 79 5.80 7.70 17.20
N THR A 80 7.11 7.77 17.47
CA THR A 80 7.98 8.83 16.91
C THR A 80 8.58 8.44 15.57
N ASP A 81 9.05 7.19 15.46
CA ASP A 81 9.89 6.72 14.35
C ASP A 81 9.44 5.40 13.71
N GLY A 82 8.55 4.65 14.38
CA GLY A 82 8.03 3.37 13.91
C GLY A 82 6.90 3.55 12.91
N LEU A 83 6.99 2.85 11.78
CA LEU A 83 6.10 3.05 10.65
C LEU A 83 5.00 1.98 10.60
N GLY A 84 5.32 0.72 10.92
CA GLY A 84 4.41 -0.42 10.93
C GLY A 84 4.32 -1.08 12.31
N GLY A 85 3.13 -1.19 12.90
CA GLY A 85 2.99 -1.74 14.26
C GLY A 85 3.31 -3.23 14.35
N SER A 86 2.96 -4.01 13.33
CA SER A 86 3.33 -5.42 13.20
C SER A 86 4.43 -5.61 12.17
N ILE A 87 4.19 -5.13 10.95
CA ILE A 87 5.02 -5.41 9.79
C ILE A 87 5.38 -4.11 9.10
N TYR A 88 6.67 -3.95 8.79
CA TYR A 88 7.17 -2.95 7.86
C TYR A 88 7.84 -3.66 6.68
N ILE A 89 7.51 -3.24 5.46
CA ILE A 89 8.13 -3.73 4.24
C ILE A 89 8.62 -2.54 3.42
N LYS A 90 9.86 -2.61 2.96
CA LYS A 90 10.41 -1.72 1.95
C LYS A 90 10.72 -2.50 0.67
N ILE A 91 10.19 -2.04 -0.45
CA ILE A 91 10.34 -2.66 -1.77
C ILE A 91 11.07 -1.67 -2.67
N SER A 92 12.30 -2.00 -3.07
CA SER A 92 13.17 -1.09 -3.83
C SER A 92 12.94 -1.11 -5.34
N ASP A 93 12.21 -2.10 -5.85
CA ASP A 93 11.98 -2.34 -7.27
C ASP A 93 10.49 -2.54 -7.61
N ASP A 94 10.13 -2.43 -8.88
CA ASP A 94 8.75 -2.58 -9.38
C ASP A 94 8.33 -4.06 -9.49
N LEU A 95 8.18 -4.73 -8.34
CA LEU A 95 8.05 -6.19 -8.27
C LEU A 95 6.76 -6.61 -7.56
N LEU A 96 5.88 -7.27 -8.31
CA LEU A 96 4.55 -7.69 -7.83
C LEU A 96 4.61 -8.82 -6.78
N TYR A 97 5.50 -9.80 -6.94
CA TYR A 97 5.47 -11.06 -6.18
C TYR A 97 6.50 -11.16 -5.05
N MET A 98 7.00 -10.03 -4.56
CA MET A 98 8.04 -10.02 -3.52
C MET A 98 7.56 -10.45 -2.14
N PHE A 99 6.26 -10.32 -1.87
CA PHE A 99 5.70 -10.71 -0.59
C PHE A 99 4.29 -11.26 -0.72
N ASP A 100 3.90 -12.10 0.23
CA ASP A 100 2.55 -12.60 0.44
C ASP A 100 2.27 -12.69 1.94
N LEU A 101 1.29 -11.91 2.41
CA LEU A 101 0.80 -11.89 3.78
C LEU A 101 -0.55 -12.61 3.91
N ASN A 102 -0.91 -13.45 2.95
CA ASN A 102 -2.15 -14.24 3.01
C ASN A 102 -2.23 -15.08 4.30
N GLY A 103 -3.40 -15.05 4.93
CA GLY A 103 -3.66 -15.67 6.22
C GLY A 103 -3.12 -14.87 7.41
N THR A 104 -2.56 -13.68 7.18
CA THR A 104 -2.19 -12.75 8.25
C THR A 104 -3.40 -12.00 8.78
N SER A 105 -3.43 -11.76 10.10
CA SER A 105 -4.44 -10.94 10.77
C SER A 105 -3.80 -10.06 11.83
N TYR A 106 -4.31 -8.83 12.02
CA TYR A 106 -3.76 -7.84 12.93
C TYR A 106 -4.79 -7.40 13.98
N SER A 107 -4.37 -7.26 15.24
CA SER A 107 -5.23 -6.79 16.33
C SER A 107 -4.44 -6.03 17.39
N GLY A 108 -4.95 -4.89 17.86
CA GLY A 108 -4.34 -4.12 18.97
C GLY A 108 -2.95 -3.52 18.68
N CYS A 109 -2.52 -3.51 17.42
CA CYS A 109 -1.20 -3.03 17.04
C CYS A 109 -1.16 -1.49 16.94
N ASP A 110 0.01 -0.88 17.15
CA ASP A 110 0.17 0.58 17.15
C ASP A 110 1.52 1.03 16.60
N ALA A 111 1.50 2.16 15.87
CA ALA A 111 2.66 2.81 15.27
C ALA A 111 2.34 4.27 14.93
N LYS A 112 3.34 5.03 14.45
CA LYS A 112 3.15 6.42 13.98
C LYS A 112 2.18 6.53 12.80
N PHE A 113 2.25 5.59 11.86
CA PHE A 113 1.44 5.62 10.64
C PHE A 113 0.62 4.34 10.48
N GLY A 114 1.20 3.28 9.94
CA GLY A 114 0.50 2.01 9.74
C GLY A 114 0.41 1.27 11.06
N LYS A 115 -0.74 1.37 11.76
CA LYS A 115 -0.93 0.71 13.06
C LYS A 115 -0.64 -0.79 12.99
N SER A 116 -0.84 -1.42 11.84
CA SER A 116 -0.54 -2.83 11.63
C SER A 116 0.55 -3.04 10.57
N LEU A 117 0.32 -2.56 9.35
CA LEU A 117 1.19 -2.78 8.20
C LEU A 117 1.61 -1.45 7.59
N PHE A 118 2.90 -1.35 7.29
CA PHE A 118 3.45 -0.25 6.51
C PHE A 118 4.26 -0.77 5.32
N ILE A 119 3.97 -0.26 4.11
CA ILE A 119 4.69 -0.61 2.88
C ILE A 119 5.32 0.64 2.25
N GLU A 120 6.64 0.72 2.24
CA GLU A 120 7.37 1.63 1.34
C GLU A 120 7.61 0.93 0.01
N ALA A 121 6.90 1.29 -1.04
CA ALA A 121 7.08 0.65 -2.35
C ALA A 121 7.64 1.63 -3.38
N TYR A 122 8.56 1.16 -4.23
CA TYR A 122 8.95 1.87 -5.45
C TYR A 122 7.73 2.25 -6.31
N ASN A 123 6.77 1.33 -6.40
CA ASN A 123 5.48 1.54 -7.02
C ASN A 123 4.42 0.81 -6.18
N LEU A 124 3.63 1.57 -5.43
CA LEU A 124 2.65 1.04 -4.50
C LEU A 124 1.49 0.35 -5.22
N ARG A 125 1.14 0.82 -6.43
CA ARG A 125 0.15 0.18 -7.29
C ARG A 125 0.56 -1.24 -7.69
N THR A 126 1.85 -1.47 -7.95
CA THR A 126 2.36 -2.82 -8.26
C THR A 126 2.44 -3.68 -7.01
N ALA A 127 2.90 -3.13 -5.88
CA ALA A 127 2.99 -3.87 -4.62
C ALA A 127 1.60 -4.29 -4.10
N VAL A 128 0.61 -3.42 -4.26
CA VAL A 128 -0.77 -3.54 -3.79
C VAL A 128 -1.71 -3.31 -4.98
N PRO A 129 -1.90 -4.31 -5.86
CA PRO A 129 -2.75 -4.15 -7.04
C PRO A 129 -4.23 -3.94 -6.67
N LEU A 130 -5.05 -3.52 -7.64
CA LEU A 130 -6.50 -3.44 -7.43
C LEU A 130 -7.06 -4.82 -7.05
N HIS A 131 -8.03 -4.82 -6.14
CA HIS A 131 -8.77 -6.01 -5.82
C HIS A 131 -9.71 -6.35 -6.97
N THR A 132 -9.47 -7.48 -7.62
CA THR A 132 -10.31 -8.02 -8.69
C THR A 132 -10.42 -9.53 -8.51
N GLU A 133 -11.25 -10.20 -9.31
CA GLU A 133 -11.28 -11.67 -9.36
C GLU A 133 -9.90 -12.28 -9.68
N TYR A 134 -9.04 -11.54 -10.40
CA TYR A 134 -7.69 -11.96 -10.78
C TYR A 134 -6.60 -11.49 -9.81
N SER A 135 -6.94 -10.58 -8.88
CA SER A 135 -6.00 -9.96 -7.96
C SER A 135 -6.64 -9.86 -6.58
N LEU A 136 -6.39 -10.89 -5.75
CA LEU A 136 -6.89 -10.97 -4.38
C LEU A 136 -6.00 -10.15 -3.42
N THR A 137 -5.68 -8.90 -3.77
CA THR A 137 -4.71 -8.07 -3.04
C THR A 137 -5.02 -7.93 -1.55
N LYS A 138 -6.31 -7.73 -1.23
CA LYS A 138 -6.78 -7.67 0.15
C LYS A 138 -6.30 -8.88 0.96
N THR A 139 -6.44 -10.06 0.38
CA THR A 139 -5.93 -11.31 0.94
C THR A 139 -4.40 -11.31 1.00
N LYS A 140 -3.72 -10.87 -0.07
CA LYS A 140 -2.25 -10.75 -0.12
C LYS A 140 -1.65 -9.89 0.99
N ILE A 141 -2.34 -8.85 1.47
CA ILE A 141 -1.81 -7.96 2.53
C ILE A 141 -2.37 -8.30 3.92
N GLY A 142 -3.20 -9.34 4.03
CA GLY A 142 -3.89 -9.69 5.28
C GLY A 142 -4.91 -8.65 5.73
N ALA A 143 -5.50 -7.91 4.80
CA ALA A 143 -6.55 -6.92 5.12
C ALA A 143 -7.83 -7.60 5.59
N GLY A 144 -8.49 -7.01 6.59
CA GLY A 144 -9.82 -7.38 7.07
C GLY A 144 -10.90 -7.04 6.04
N ASN A 145 -12.18 -7.11 6.40
CA ASN A 145 -13.25 -6.77 5.45
C ASN A 145 -13.28 -5.28 5.06
N ASP A 146 -13.93 -4.91 3.95
CA ASP A 146 -13.86 -3.53 3.42
C ASP A 146 -14.56 -2.53 4.35
N GLU A 147 -15.64 -2.94 5.02
CA GLU A 147 -16.33 -2.10 6.00
C GLU A 147 -15.44 -1.75 7.18
N TYR A 148 -14.62 -2.71 7.63
CA TYR A 148 -13.64 -2.53 8.69
C TYR A 148 -12.48 -1.66 8.22
N GLU A 149 -11.85 -1.97 7.08
CA GLU A 149 -10.68 -1.22 6.62
C GLU A 149 -11.02 0.24 6.25
N LYS A 150 -12.23 0.48 5.72
CA LYS A 150 -12.72 1.82 5.37
C LYS A 150 -12.85 2.76 6.57
N VAL A 151 -13.14 2.22 7.76
CA VAL A 151 -13.24 3.02 9.00
C VAL A 151 -11.95 3.01 9.82
N ASN A 152 -10.98 2.17 9.47
CA ASN A 152 -9.66 2.07 10.11
C ASN A 152 -8.54 2.33 9.08
N LEU A 153 -8.62 3.48 8.41
CA LEU A 153 -7.74 3.87 7.31
C LEU A 153 -6.25 3.96 7.70
N ASP A 154 -5.94 4.01 8.99
CA ASP A 154 -4.59 4.07 9.54
C ASP A 154 -4.00 2.69 9.88
N ASN A 155 -4.75 1.60 9.72
CA ASN A 155 -4.23 0.26 9.97
C ASN A 155 -3.17 -0.16 8.97
N LEU A 156 -3.47 0.04 7.69
CA LEU A 156 -2.67 -0.42 6.56
C LEU A 156 -2.30 0.79 5.71
N ILE A 157 -1.03 1.21 5.78
CA ILE A 157 -0.52 2.41 5.11
C ILE A 157 0.62 2.06 4.16
N GLY A 158 0.82 2.85 3.11
CA GLY A 158 2.04 2.80 2.33
C GLY A 158 2.50 4.14 1.77
N TYR A 159 3.71 4.13 1.24
CA TYR A 159 4.30 5.16 0.39
C TYR A 159 4.44 4.66 -1.04
N ASP A 160 4.29 5.58 -1.98
CA ASP A 160 4.40 5.35 -3.41
C ASP A 160 5.62 6.08 -3.97
N GLY A 161 6.63 5.31 -4.36
CA GLY A 161 7.90 5.81 -4.85
C GLY A 161 8.68 6.57 -3.79
N ALA A 162 9.18 7.75 -4.16
CA ALA A 162 9.95 8.63 -3.28
C ALA A 162 9.07 9.60 -2.48
N ASP A 163 7.74 9.51 -2.60
CA ASP A 163 6.81 10.35 -1.85
C ASP A 163 6.78 9.97 -0.36
N THR A 164 6.48 10.95 0.49
CA THR A 164 6.27 10.80 1.93
C THR A 164 4.80 10.99 2.33
N LEU A 165 3.91 11.15 1.34
CA LEU A 165 2.47 11.11 1.55
C LEU A 165 2.04 9.70 1.98
N THR A 166 1.54 9.58 3.21
CA THR A 166 0.94 8.33 3.68
C THR A 166 -0.38 8.08 2.96
N ILE A 167 -0.48 6.90 2.33
CA ILE A 167 -1.68 6.49 1.59
C ILE A 167 -2.26 5.25 2.28
N SER A 168 -3.53 5.33 2.66
CA SER A 168 -4.25 4.16 3.16
C SER A 168 -4.37 3.12 2.05
N LEU A 169 -3.91 1.90 2.33
CA LEU A 169 -3.91 0.82 1.35
C LEU A 169 -5.33 0.45 0.89
N TYR A 170 -6.35 0.76 1.70
CA TYR A 170 -7.76 0.70 1.30
C TYR A 170 -8.00 1.43 -0.03
N TYR A 171 -7.54 2.68 -0.19
CA TYR A 171 -7.71 3.45 -1.43
C TYR A 171 -6.85 2.94 -2.58
N VAL A 172 -5.79 2.21 -2.25
CA VAL A 172 -4.94 1.54 -3.23
C VAL A 172 -5.69 0.33 -3.79
N TYR A 173 -6.08 -0.65 -2.98
CA TYR A 173 -6.67 -1.89 -3.51
C TYR A 173 -8.16 -1.77 -3.87
N SER A 174 -8.89 -0.76 -3.41
CA SER A 174 -10.33 -0.62 -3.74
C SER A 174 -10.55 0.11 -5.06
N ASP A 175 -11.61 -0.27 -5.76
CA ASP A 175 -12.08 0.44 -6.95
C ASP A 175 -12.88 1.70 -6.57
N ILE A 176 -12.97 2.66 -7.49
CA ILE A 176 -13.73 3.89 -7.32
C ILE A 176 -15.21 3.62 -7.54
N ASP A 177 -16.03 3.91 -6.52
CA ASP A 177 -17.47 3.64 -6.55
C ASP A 177 -18.13 4.27 -7.78
N SER A 178 -18.79 3.41 -8.57
CA SER A 178 -19.54 3.79 -9.77
C SER A 178 -18.70 4.54 -10.83
N GLN A 179 -17.38 4.49 -10.70
CA GLN A 179 -16.39 5.27 -11.46
C GLN A 179 -16.63 6.79 -11.34
N ILE A 180 -17.13 7.25 -10.19
CA ILE A 180 -17.32 8.68 -9.88
C ILE A 180 -16.10 9.17 -9.11
N TYR A 181 -15.24 9.93 -9.77
CA TYR A 181 -14.02 10.47 -9.20
C TYR A 181 -14.31 11.80 -8.51
N HIS A 182 -14.06 11.87 -7.21
CA HIS A 182 -14.39 13.03 -6.39
C HIS A 182 -13.24 14.04 -6.34
N VAL A 183 -13.58 15.33 -6.39
CA VAL A 183 -12.65 16.45 -6.24
C VAL A 183 -13.00 17.31 -5.02
N PHE A 184 -11.98 17.82 -4.34
CA PHE A 184 -12.14 18.70 -3.18
C PHE A 184 -11.00 19.72 -3.08
N ASN A 185 -11.35 21.01 -3.08
CA ASN A 185 -10.41 22.11 -3.02
C ASN A 185 -11.07 23.31 -2.33
N GLN A 186 -10.54 23.73 -1.18
CA GLN A 186 -10.98 24.86 -0.37
C GLN A 186 -9.79 25.78 -0.05
N ASP A 187 -10.07 27.01 0.42
CA ASP A 187 -9.02 27.94 0.87
C ASP A 187 -8.29 27.45 2.13
N SER A 188 -8.92 26.52 2.86
CA SER A 188 -8.43 25.95 4.11
C SER A 188 -8.12 24.46 3.95
N THR A 189 -7.19 23.94 4.76
CA THR A 189 -6.96 22.50 4.85
C THR A 189 -8.05 21.80 5.68
N PRO A 190 -8.33 20.51 5.41
CA PRO A 190 -7.71 19.66 4.38
C PRO A 190 -8.31 19.86 2.99
N ASN A 191 -7.49 19.67 1.96
CA ASN A 191 -7.90 19.58 0.55
C ASN A 191 -7.69 18.16 0.03
N GLY A 192 -8.20 17.87 -1.17
CA GLY A 192 -7.82 16.67 -1.91
C GLY A 192 -6.34 16.65 -2.28
N ASN A 193 -5.90 15.52 -2.82
CA ASN A 193 -4.50 15.30 -3.18
C ASN A 193 -4.41 14.63 -4.55
N ASP A 194 -3.67 15.24 -5.49
CA ASP A 194 -3.48 14.73 -6.85
C ASP A 194 -2.41 13.63 -6.88
N ASN A 195 -2.77 12.45 -6.39
CA ASN A 195 -2.00 11.22 -6.49
C ASN A 195 -2.78 10.14 -7.23
N GLN A 196 -2.10 9.09 -7.70
CA GLN A 196 -2.71 8.04 -8.52
C GLN A 196 -3.81 7.21 -7.80
N PHE A 197 -3.98 7.38 -6.48
CA PHE A 197 -4.97 6.70 -5.66
C PHE A 197 -6.13 7.60 -5.23
N CYS A 198 -6.15 8.87 -5.67
CA CYS A 198 -7.23 9.81 -5.38
C CYS A 198 -8.51 9.52 -6.19
N GLY A 199 -9.61 10.15 -5.78
CA GLY A 199 -10.90 10.10 -6.46
C GLY A 199 -11.98 9.40 -5.63
N HIS A 200 -11.62 8.75 -4.53
CA HIS A 200 -12.58 8.26 -3.55
C HIS A 200 -13.26 9.44 -2.86
N LEU A 201 -14.51 9.28 -2.41
CA LEU A 201 -15.23 10.35 -1.70
C LEU A 201 -14.48 10.83 -0.44
N GLN A 202 -13.84 9.91 0.27
CA GLN A 202 -13.05 10.19 1.48
C GLN A 202 -11.55 10.41 1.20
N TRP A 203 -11.13 10.29 -0.06
CA TRP A 203 -9.77 10.59 -0.54
C TRP A 203 -9.85 11.25 -1.92
N PRO A 204 -10.43 12.47 -1.99
CA PRO A 204 -10.69 13.14 -3.25
C PRO A 204 -9.39 13.65 -3.89
N CYS A 205 -9.41 13.82 -5.20
CA CYS A 205 -8.37 14.56 -5.91
C CYS A 205 -8.48 16.07 -5.63
N LEU A 206 -7.42 16.83 -5.88
CA LEU A 206 -7.41 18.27 -5.64
C LEU A 206 -8.13 19.00 -6.78
N ILE A 207 -7.83 18.67 -8.04
CA ILE A 207 -8.35 19.40 -9.20
C ILE A 207 -9.03 18.49 -10.22
N ILE A 208 -9.94 19.08 -11.00
CA ILE A 208 -10.69 18.40 -12.05
C ILE A 208 -9.77 17.93 -13.19
N ASP A 209 -8.79 18.74 -13.59
CA ASP A 209 -7.88 18.40 -14.70
C ASP A 209 -7.05 17.15 -14.41
N TYR A 210 -6.68 16.94 -13.15
CA TYR A 210 -6.00 15.74 -12.71
C TYR A 210 -6.90 14.51 -12.89
N VAL A 211 -8.16 14.59 -12.46
CA VAL A 211 -9.15 13.51 -12.66
C VAL A 211 -9.36 13.20 -14.15
N ILE A 212 -9.40 14.22 -15.00
CA ILE A 212 -9.53 14.05 -16.45
C ILE A 212 -8.34 13.28 -17.03
N THR A 213 -7.14 13.51 -16.50
CA THR A 213 -5.91 12.80 -16.86
C THR A 213 -5.93 11.36 -16.32
N LEU A 214 -6.33 11.18 -15.06
CA LEU A 214 -6.40 9.88 -14.38
C LEU A 214 -7.38 8.91 -15.05
N THR A 215 -8.52 9.43 -15.54
CA THR A 215 -9.55 8.64 -16.24
C THR A 215 -9.22 8.36 -17.71
N GLY A 216 -8.17 8.97 -18.27
CA GLY A 216 -7.68 8.71 -19.62
C GLY A 216 -8.76 8.88 -20.71
N GLU A 217 -8.86 7.89 -21.59
CA GLU A 217 -9.73 7.87 -22.78
C GLU A 217 -11.16 7.38 -22.51
N GLN A 218 -11.59 7.32 -21.24
CA GLN A 218 -12.98 6.98 -20.93
C GLN A 218 -13.95 7.93 -21.67
N THR A 219 -14.89 7.36 -22.43
CA THR A 219 -15.86 8.12 -23.24
C THR A 219 -16.81 8.96 -22.39
N LEU A 220 -17.11 8.50 -21.17
CA LEU A 220 -17.90 9.22 -20.18
C LEU A 220 -17.08 9.41 -18.91
N LYS A 221 -16.69 10.65 -18.61
CA LYS A 221 -15.98 11.01 -17.38
C LYS A 221 -17.00 11.44 -16.33
N LYS A 222 -17.07 10.74 -15.19
CA LYS A 222 -17.98 11.07 -14.09
C LYS A 222 -17.20 11.70 -12.95
N ILE A 223 -17.51 12.96 -12.65
CA ILE A 223 -16.82 13.72 -11.59
C ILE A 223 -17.80 14.10 -10.50
N GLY A 224 -17.45 13.72 -9.27
CA GLY A 224 -18.14 14.12 -8.03
C GLY A 224 -17.54 15.39 -7.46
N ILE A 225 -18.36 16.38 -7.11
CA ILE A 225 -17.88 17.62 -6.49
C ILE A 225 -18.27 17.61 -5.02
N VAL A 226 -17.26 17.55 -4.15
CA VAL A 226 -17.44 17.62 -2.69
C VAL A 226 -17.86 19.04 -2.29
N ASP A 227 -18.73 19.15 -1.29
CA ASP A 227 -19.29 20.44 -0.86
C ASP A 227 -18.22 21.46 -0.50
N GLY A 228 -18.44 22.72 -0.90
CA GLY A 228 -17.48 23.80 -0.71
C GLY A 228 -16.29 23.81 -1.68
N PHE A 229 -16.24 22.92 -2.67
CA PHE A 229 -15.23 22.97 -3.74
C PHE A 229 -15.20 24.34 -4.42
N LYS A 230 -13.99 24.88 -4.57
CA LYS A 230 -13.72 26.13 -5.26
C LYS A 230 -13.05 25.89 -6.59
N LEU A 231 -13.65 26.48 -7.62
CA LEU A 231 -13.12 26.50 -8.96
C LEU A 231 -12.14 27.67 -9.08
N ASN A 232 -10.83 27.39 -9.07
CA ASN A 232 -9.79 28.42 -9.08
C ASN A 232 -9.51 28.96 -10.49
N GLU A 233 -9.79 28.17 -11.53
CA GLU A 233 -9.59 28.53 -12.93
C GLU A 233 -10.75 27.98 -13.77
N SER A 234 -11.06 28.64 -14.88
CA SER A 234 -11.98 28.08 -15.88
C SER A 234 -11.40 26.77 -16.40
N VAL A 235 -12.02 25.64 -16.06
CA VAL A 235 -11.62 24.33 -16.58
C VAL A 235 -11.96 24.30 -18.06
N GLY A 236 -10.93 24.40 -18.90
CA GLY A 236 -11.06 24.31 -20.35
C GLY A 236 -11.37 22.88 -20.78
N LEU A 237 -12.65 22.51 -20.75
CA LEU A 237 -13.10 21.24 -21.33
C LEU A 237 -13.10 21.36 -22.86
N THR A 238 -11.95 21.19 -23.49
CA THR A 238 -11.89 21.02 -24.93
C THR A 238 -12.50 19.68 -25.31
N LYS A 239 -13.67 19.71 -25.94
CA LYS A 239 -14.32 18.54 -26.55
C LYS A 239 -13.48 18.08 -27.75
N THR A 240 -12.42 17.32 -27.49
CA THR A 240 -11.72 16.57 -28.55
C THR A 240 -12.41 15.22 -28.72
N GLY A 241 -13.33 15.13 -29.69
CA GLY A 241 -14.06 13.90 -30.04
C GLY A 241 -15.36 13.66 -29.27
N ASN A 242 -15.77 12.38 -29.16
CA ASN A 242 -17.03 11.93 -28.51
C ASN A 242 -16.89 11.77 -26.98
N GLN A 243 -16.07 12.57 -26.32
CA GLN A 243 -15.94 12.53 -24.86
C GLN A 243 -17.02 13.41 -24.22
N TYR A 244 -17.76 12.85 -23.26
CA TYR A 244 -18.82 13.54 -22.51
C TYR A 244 -18.40 13.65 -21.05
N LEU A 245 -18.48 14.87 -20.49
CA LEU A 245 -18.32 15.08 -19.05
C LEU A 245 -19.70 15.03 -18.39
N LYS A 246 -19.83 14.22 -17.33
CA LYS A 246 -21.00 14.24 -16.46
C LYS A 246 -20.58 14.59 -15.04
N VAL A 247 -20.96 15.79 -14.59
CA VAL A 247 -20.89 16.15 -13.18
C VAL A 247 -22.03 15.43 -12.47
N ALA A 248 -21.70 14.47 -11.61
CA ALA A 248 -22.66 13.69 -10.83
C ALA A 248 -22.45 14.00 -9.34
N ASN A 249 -23.52 14.08 -8.55
CA ASN A 249 -23.46 14.39 -7.11
C ASN A 249 -22.76 15.72 -6.81
N VAL A 250 -23.47 16.82 -7.04
CA VAL A 250 -23.11 18.09 -6.40
C VAL A 250 -23.71 18.07 -5.00
N ILE A 251 -22.89 17.82 -3.98
CA ILE A 251 -23.32 18.02 -2.58
C ILE A 251 -23.21 19.55 -2.37
N GLN A 252 -24.29 20.31 -2.62
CA GLN A 252 -24.20 21.77 -2.84
C GLN A 252 -24.65 22.64 -1.65
N LYS A 253 -23.74 23.51 -1.15
CA LYS A 253 -23.95 24.97 -1.03
C LYS A 253 -22.82 25.70 -1.77
N PHE A 254 -23.05 26.07 -3.04
CA PHE A 254 -22.09 26.87 -3.80
C PHE A 254 -22.37 28.36 -3.55
N HIS A 255 -21.33 29.11 -3.23
CA HIS A 255 -21.38 30.57 -3.10
C HIS A 255 -21.04 31.32 -4.40
N HIS A 256 -20.82 30.61 -5.51
CA HIS A 256 -20.76 31.20 -6.85
C HIS A 256 -21.89 30.64 -7.72
N THR A 257 -22.49 31.55 -8.51
CA THR A 257 -23.76 31.38 -9.20
C THR A 257 -23.82 30.13 -10.07
N LYS A 258 -24.91 29.38 -9.91
CA LYS A 258 -25.37 28.19 -10.66
C LYS A 258 -25.28 28.27 -12.20
N LYS A 259 -24.96 29.44 -12.77
CA LYS A 259 -24.90 29.71 -14.21
C LYS A 259 -23.66 29.10 -14.87
N ASP A 260 -22.54 28.98 -14.17
CA ASP A 260 -21.26 28.58 -14.79
C ASP A 260 -21.10 27.05 -14.93
N LEU A 261 -21.96 26.25 -14.29
CA LEU A 261 -21.96 24.78 -14.38
C LEU A 261 -23.09 24.21 -15.26
N LEU A 262 -24.17 24.98 -15.50
CA LEU A 262 -25.35 24.46 -16.19
C LEU A 262 -25.30 24.55 -17.73
N GLU A 263 -24.38 25.32 -18.32
CA GLU A 263 -24.20 25.35 -19.78
C GLU A 263 -23.46 24.10 -20.33
N LEU A 264 -23.04 23.16 -19.47
CA LEU A 264 -22.16 22.04 -19.83
C LEU A 264 -22.85 20.67 -19.99
N VAL A 265 -24.16 20.56 -19.72
CA VAL A 265 -24.90 19.28 -19.79
C VAL A 265 -25.89 19.21 -20.96
N GLU A 266 -26.19 20.33 -21.63
CA GLU A 266 -27.20 20.40 -22.72
C GLU A 266 -26.64 20.77 -24.12
N GLN A 267 -25.42 20.34 -24.48
CA GLN A 267 -24.91 20.41 -25.87
C GLN A 267 -24.30 19.11 -26.41
#